data_AF-A0A840L438-F1
#
_entry.id   AF-A0A840L438-F1
#
_cell.length_a   1.000
_cell.length_b   1.000
_cell.length_c   1.000
_cell.angle_alpha   90.00
_cell.angle_beta   90.00
_cell.angle_gamma   90.00
#
_symmetry.space_group_name_H-M   'P 1'
#
loop_
_entity.id
_entity.type
_entity.pdbx_description
1 polymer ?
#
loop_
_entity_poly.entity_id
_entity_poly.type
_entity_poly.pdbx_seq_one_letter_code
_entity_poly.pdbx_strand_id
1 'polypeptide(L)'
;MKDRIADPLIDVSQLKLGMFIHLDLGWMSHPFPLSSFKLTTEEQLQILRRLGLSQVRWSPGKSELLTDSSAPPAGPTAAEPVAQAMSPEELAREAHRQALQAQRAALNLCERQYGEAAAAFREVMDLVPRDPRNAKDQSLALTSALLDKMLVEGDLNIRLLNEGAGDRSTAHALNVSIISLLLGRAFGLGREEMMDLGVGALLHDIGKIELQARLRNRDEGFSVAELQIYQQHVAKGVALAQGMGLAPAPMLIIAQHHENADGSGFPQRINMDKMSAGARIVALVNRFDGLCNPLLASKAMTPHEALSLMFAQGRNRFDATMLNAFIRMMGVYPPGSAVQLTDDRYALVVAVNSSRPLKPRVMVHDLKVPRDEALVLNLEDQPDLGIRRSLKAQQLPRAALDYLSPRTRVAYFFEPVASGMADAELAA
;
A
#
# COMPACT_ATOMS: atom_id res chain seq x y z
N MET A 1 28.81 -7.77 -33.70
CA MET A 1 29.99 -8.33 -33.01
C MET A 1 31.09 -8.57 -34.04
N LYS A 2 31.69 -7.49 -34.55
CA LYS A 2 32.81 -7.49 -35.50
C LYS A 2 33.78 -6.38 -35.06
N ASP A 3 35.06 -6.70 -35.04
CA ASP A 3 36.24 -5.86 -34.77
C ASP A 3 36.42 -5.29 -33.35
N ARG A 4 36.60 -6.16 -32.34
CA ARG A 4 37.10 -5.76 -31.00
C ARG A 4 38.56 -6.13 -30.71
N ILE A 5 39.26 -6.80 -31.64
CA ILE A 5 40.58 -7.41 -31.36
C ILE A 5 41.77 -6.54 -31.85
N ALA A 6 41.54 -5.48 -32.63
CA ALA A 6 42.62 -4.71 -33.28
C ALA A 6 42.85 -3.28 -32.74
N ASP A 7 42.07 -2.83 -31.75
CA ASP A 7 42.18 -1.47 -31.22
C ASP A 7 43.37 -1.34 -30.24
N PRO A 8 44.27 -0.34 -30.41
CA PRO A 8 45.46 -0.17 -29.57
C PRO A 8 45.12 0.25 -28.13
N LEU A 9 46.02 -0.06 -27.19
CA LEU A 9 45.98 0.42 -25.81
C LEU A 9 46.67 1.80 -25.71
N ILE A 10 46.07 2.72 -24.96
CA ILE A 10 46.68 4.00 -24.61
C ILE A 10 46.70 4.18 -23.10
N ASP A 11 47.73 4.84 -22.61
CA ASP A 11 47.84 5.24 -21.22
C ASP A 11 46.77 6.29 -20.86
N VAL A 12 46.14 6.14 -19.69
CA VAL A 12 45.06 7.06 -19.25
C VAL A 12 45.56 8.50 -19.10
N SER A 13 46.85 8.71 -18.84
CA SER A 13 47.47 10.04 -18.80
C SER A 13 47.50 10.74 -20.17
N GLN A 14 47.45 9.99 -21.26
CA GLN A 14 47.53 10.50 -22.64
C GLN A 14 46.15 10.68 -23.29
N LEU A 15 45.07 10.37 -22.58
CA LEU A 15 43.71 10.57 -23.08
C LEU A 15 43.40 12.06 -23.26
N LYS A 16 42.83 12.39 -24.42
CA LYS A 16 42.40 13.74 -24.81
C LYS A 16 40.92 13.73 -25.18
N LEU A 17 40.30 14.89 -25.10
CA LEU A 17 38.96 15.10 -25.64
C LEU A 17 38.94 14.76 -27.14
N GLY A 18 37.89 14.09 -27.57
CA GLY A 18 37.73 13.60 -28.93
C GLY A 18 38.13 12.14 -29.14
N MET A 19 38.80 11.51 -28.18
CA MET A 19 39.20 10.10 -28.26
C MET A 19 38.03 9.15 -27.99
N PHE A 20 37.90 8.11 -28.81
CA PHE A 20 36.94 7.03 -28.62
C PHE A 20 37.58 5.88 -27.84
N ILE A 21 37.06 5.57 -26.66
CA ILE A 21 37.61 4.55 -25.77
C ILE A 21 36.66 3.36 -25.58
N HIS A 22 37.23 2.22 -25.19
CA HIS A 22 36.52 1.03 -24.74
C HIS A 22 37.04 0.61 -23.37
N LEU A 23 36.11 0.47 -22.42
CA LEU A 23 36.37 -0.02 -21.09
C LEU A 23 36.12 -1.53 -21.06
N ASP A 24 37.17 -2.30 -20.78
CA ASP A 24 37.09 -3.75 -20.58
C ASP A 24 36.62 -4.13 -19.16
N LEU A 25 35.99 -3.18 -18.46
CA LEU A 25 35.40 -3.38 -17.14
C LEU A 25 33.94 -3.82 -17.26
N GLY A 26 33.43 -4.54 -16.26
CA GLY A 26 32.00 -4.81 -16.15
C GLY A 26 31.20 -3.50 -16.04
N TRP A 27 30.00 -3.45 -16.62
CA TRP A 27 29.18 -2.23 -16.68
C TRP A 27 28.84 -1.63 -15.29
N MET A 28 28.85 -2.46 -14.24
CA MET A 28 28.68 -2.03 -12.83
C MET A 28 29.93 -1.41 -12.20
N SER A 29 31.09 -1.50 -12.86
CA SER A 29 32.40 -1.09 -12.32
C SER A 29 32.83 0.30 -12.80
N HIS A 30 31.98 1.01 -13.55
CA HIS A 30 32.21 2.38 -13.98
C HIS A 30 30.90 3.17 -14.04
N PRO A 31 30.91 4.49 -13.77
CA PRO A 31 29.69 5.31 -13.75
C PRO A 31 29.22 5.76 -15.15
N PHE A 32 29.81 5.22 -16.24
CA PHE A 32 29.41 5.56 -17.61
C PHE A 32 28.25 4.70 -18.10
N PRO A 33 27.30 5.29 -18.88
CA PRO A 33 26.12 4.57 -19.39
C PRO A 33 26.46 3.51 -20.45
N LEU A 34 27.65 3.59 -21.05
CA LEU A 34 28.14 2.65 -22.06
C LEU A 34 29.61 2.33 -21.80
N SER A 35 30.02 1.08 -22.05
CA SER A 35 31.43 0.67 -21.94
C SER A 35 32.28 1.09 -23.14
N SER A 36 31.71 1.74 -24.15
CA SER A 36 32.44 2.29 -25.30
C SER A 36 31.84 3.61 -25.74
N PHE A 37 32.59 4.69 -25.69
CA PHE A 37 32.10 6.04 -25.98
C PHE A 37 33.25 7.00 -26.34
N LYS A 38 32.88 8.14 -26.94
CA LYS A 38 33.80 9.24 -27.24
C LYS A 38 33.92 10.17 -26.03
N LEU A 39 35.13 10.55 -25.67
CA LEU A 39 35.39 11.54 -24.64
C LEU A 39 35.01 12.93 -25.15
N THR A 40 33.95 13.50 -24.62
CA THR A 40 33.42 14.81 -25.03
C THR A 40 33.52 15.87 -23.93
N THR A 41 33.71 15.47 -22.66
CA THR A 41 33.81 16.39 -21.53
C THR A 41 35.02 16.12 -20.65
N GLU A 42 35.55 17.16 -20.00
CA GLU A 42 36.68 17.04 -19.08
C GLU A 42 36.30 16.21 -17.83
N GLU A 43 35.03 16.23 -17.42
CA GLU A 43 34.53 15.39 -16.33
C GLU A 43 34.69 13.88 -16.62
N GLN A 44 34.47 13.44 -17.86
CA GLN A 44 34.68 12.05 -18.26
C GLN A 44 36.16 11.64 -18.12
N LEU A 45 37.09 12.52 -18.50
CA LEU A 45 38.53 12.32 -18.31
C LEU A 45 38.90 12.20 -16.83
N GLN A 46 38.32 13.04 -15.97
CA GLN A 46 38.57 12.99 -14.53
C GLN A 46 38.03 11.71 -13.90
N ILE A 47 36.83 11.26 -14.29
CA ILE A 47 36.26 9.99 -13.84
C ILE A 47 37.18 8.81 -14.25
N LEU A 48 37.69 8.78 -15.48
CA LEU A 48 38.59 7.73 -15.96
C LEU A 48 39.90 7.67 -15.18
N ARG A 49 40.49 8.83 -14.84
CA ARG A 49 41.68 8.91 -14.00
C ARG A 49 41.43 8.39 -12.58
N ARG A 50 40.22 8.58 -12.04
CA ARG A 50 39.82 8.10 -10.71
C ARG A 50 39.50 6.60 -10.66
N LEU A 51 39.17 5.97 -11.79
CA LEU A 51 38.93 4.53 -11.88
C LEU A 51 40.20 3.68 -11.69
N GLY A 52 41.39 4.30 -11.60
CA GLY A 52 42.64 3.60 -11.29
C GLY A 52 43.18 2.72 -12.42
N LEU A 53 42.69 2.90 -13.65
CA LEU A 53 43.16 2.17 -14.83
C LEU A 53 44.49 2.76 -15.31
N SER A 54 45.47 1.89 -15.57
CA SER A 54 46.76 2.31 -16.16
C SER A 54 46.66 2.51 -17.67
N GLN A 55 45.90 1.65 -18.35
CA GLN A 55 45.71 1.67 -19.80
C GLN A 55 44.25 1.39 -20.15
N VAL A 56 43.78 2.01 -21.24
CA VAL A 56 42.44 1.83 -21.79
C VAL A 56 42.55 1.59 -23.29
N ARG A 57 41.68 0.76 -23.85
CA ARG A 57 41.65 0.51 -25.30
C ARG A 57 41.00 1.70 -26.00
N TRP A 58 41.55 2.15 -27.11
CA TRP A 58 40.98 3.25 -27.88
C TRP A 58 40.95 2.94 -29.38
N SER A 59 40.01 3.53 -30.10
CA SER A 59 39.87 3.37 -31.55
C SER A 59 40.33 4.65 -32.27
N PRO A 60 41.53 4.69 -32.87
CA PRO A 60 42.00 5.84 -33.62
C PRO A 60 41.06 6.24 -34.76
N GLY A 61 40.51 5.27 -35.49
CA GLY A 61 39.59 5.53 -36.62
C GLY A 61 38.21 6.07 -36.22
N LYS A 62 37.85 6.05 -34.93
CA LYS A 62 36.62 6.64 -34.38
C LYS A 62 36.88 7.87 -33.51
N SER A 63 38.16 8.25 -33.38
CA SER A 63 38.59 9.37 -32.58
C SER A 63 38.77 10.60 -33.45
N GLU A 64 38.15 11.69 -33.06
CA GLU A 64 38.30 12.98 -33.72
C GLU A 64 38.98 13.91 -32.73
N LEU A 65 40.31 13.91 -32.75
CA LEU A 65 41.11 14.81 -31.95
C LEU A 65 40.98 16.21 -32.53
N LEU A 66 40.60 17.18 -31.68
CA LEU A 66 40.65 18.59 -32.05
C LEU A 66 42.12 18.95 -32.25
N THR A 67 42.54 19.14 -33.50
CA THR A 67 43.83 19.73 -33.84
C THR A 67 43.79 21.22 -33.52
N ASP A 68 44.73 21.68 -32.70
CA ASP A 68 44.89 23.09 -32.34
C ASP A 68 44.95 23.98 -33.60
N SER A 69 43.99 24.90 -33.65
CA SER A 69 44.00 26.23 -34.24
C SER A 69 44.88 26.51 -35.47
N SER A 70 44.22 26.70 -36.61
CA SER A 70 44.53 27.80 -37.52
C SER A 70 43.24 28.54 -37.88
N ALA A 71 43.04 29.73 -37.32
CA ALA A 71 42.03 30.68 -37.77
C ALA A 71 42.22 31.03 -39.26
N PRO A 72 41.15 31.25 -40.05
CA PRO A 72 40.67 32.63 -40.29
C PRO A 72 39.11 32.68 -40.54
N PRO A 73 38.51 33.79 -41.03
CA PRO A 73 37.61 34.63 -40.25
C PRO A 73 36.12 34.51 -40.63
N ALA A 74 35.28 34.88 -39.67
CA ALA A 74 33.91 35.41 -39.76
C ALA A 74 33.07 35.09 -41.03
N GLY A 75 32.17 34.13 -40.90
CA GLY A 75 30.91 34.04 -41.64
C GLY A 75 29.77 33.76 -40.65
N PRO A 76 28.53 34.24 -40.90
CA PRO A 76 27.48 34.25 -39.89
C PRO A 76 27.00 32.82 -39.61
N THR A 77 27.37 32.27 -38.47
CA THR A 77 26.88 30.98 -38.00
C THR A 77 25.41 31.13 -37.63
N ALA A 78 24.56 30.43 -38.38
CA ALA A 78 23.22 30.10 -37.92
C ALA A 78 23.34 29.44 -36.53
N ALA A 79 22.64 30.00 -35.55
CA ALA A 79 22.64 29.52 -34.18
C ALA A 79 22.16 28.06 -34.13
N GLU A 80 23.05 27.14 -33.77
CA GLU A 80 22.62 25.85 -33.23
C GLU A 80 21.92 26.09 -31.88
N PRO A 81 20.79 25.42 -31.61
CA PRO A 81 20.03 25.66 -30.41
C PRO A 81 20.83 25.17 -29.20
N VAL A 82 21.26 26.10 -28.38
CA VAL A 82 21.76 25.84 -27.03
C VAL A 82 20.66 25.07 -26.31
N ALA A 83 20.91 23.80 -25.96
CA ALA A 83 20.05 23.07 -25.05
C ALA A 83 20.05 23.85 -23.72
N GLN A 84 19.01 24.66 -23.51
CA GLN A 84 18.86 25.46 -22.31
C GLN A 84 18.75 24.51 -21.11
N ALA A 85 19.73 24.56 -20.23
CA ALA A 85 19.64 23.89 -18.94
C ALA A 85 18.40 24.42 -18.21
N MET A 86 17.49 23.52 -17.79
CA MET A 86 16.26 23.89 -17.11
C MET A 86 16.56 24.73 -15.87
N SER A 87 15.81 25.81 -15.69
CA SER A 87 15.91 26.64 -14.49
C SER A 87 15.55 25.85 -13.23
N PRO A 88 16.03 26.24 -12.03
CA PRO A 88 15.66 25.60 -10.76
C PRO A 88 14.14 25.52 -10.54
N GLU A 89 13.38 26.50 -11.01
CA GLU A 89 11.92 26.47 -10.95
C GLU A 89 11.31 25.42 -11.89
N GLU A 90 11.84 25.26 -13.09
CA GLU A 90 11.38 24.24 -14.04
C GLU A 90 11.71 22.84 -13.54
N LEU A 91 12.87 22.65 -12.91
CA LEU A 91 13.24 21.40 -12.24
C LEU A 91 12.28 21.07 -11.09
N ALA A 92 11.92 22.05 -10.25
CA ALA A 92 10.96 21.84 -9.16
C ALA A 92 9.54 21.51 -9.67
N ARG A 93 9.09 22.18 -10.74
CA ARG A 93 7.79 21.88 -11.37
C ARG A 93 7.75 20.49 -12.00
N GLU A 94 8.84 20.07 -12.65
CA GLU A 94 8.95 18.74 -13.23
C GLU A 94 9.01 17.66 -12.14
N ALA A 95 9.80 17.88 -11.07
CA ALA A 95 9.82 16.98 -9.92
C ALA A 95 8.43 16.85 -9.26
N HIS A 96 7.70 17.96 -9.09
CA HIS A 96 6.32 17.94 -8.58
C HIS A 96 5.38 17.13 -9.48
N ARG A 97 5.48 17.32 -10.81
CA ARG A 97 4.69 16.58 -11.79
C ARG A 97 4.98 15.08 -11.73
N GLN A 98 6.25 14.69 -11.66
CA GLN A 98 6.68 13.30 -11.55
C GLN A 98 6.20 12.66 -10.25
N ALA A 99 6.32 13.37 -9.12
CA ALA A 99 5.82 12.91 -7.83
C ALA A 99 4.30 12.70 -7.85
N LEU A 100 3.55 13.63 -8.45
CA LEU A 100 2.10 13.52 -8.59
C LEU A 100 1.71 12.34 -9.49
N GLN A 101 2.43 12.13 -10.58
CA GLN A 101 2.21 10.99 -11.48
C GLN A 101 2.49 9.66 -10.76
N ALA A 102 3.59 9.57 -10.00
CA ALA A 102 3.93 8.38 -9.21
C ALA A 102 2.87 8.10 -8.12
N GLN A 103 2.40 9.14 -7.42
CA GLN A 103 1.33 9.04 -6.43
C GLN A 103 0.03 8.50 -7.05
N ARG A 104 -0.37 9.04 -8.21
CA ARG A 104 -1.56 8.60 -8.94
C ARG A 104 -1.40 7.17 -9.45
N ALA A 105 -0.24 6.81 -9.99
CA ALA A 105 0.05 5.46 -10.48
C ALA A 105 -0.03 4.42 -9.36
N ALA A 106 0.54 4.69 -8.18
CA ALA A 106 0.49 3.81 -7.02
C ALA A 106 -0.95 3.59 -6.53
N LEU A 107 -1.74 4.67 -6.44
CA LEU A 107 -3.14 4.59 -6.04
C LEU A 107 -3.98 3.79 -7.06
N ASN A 108 -3.83 4.07 -8.36
CA ASN A 108 -4.53 3.37 -9.42
C ASN A 108 -4.18 1.87 -9.44
N LEU A 109 -2.93 1.51 -9.14
CA LEU A 109 -2.52 0.10 -9.02
C LEU A 109 -3.25 -0.59 -7.87
N CYS A 110 -3.30 0.04 -6.69
CA CYS A 110 -4.02 -0.49 -5.53
C CYS A 110 -5.52 -0.66 -5.83
N GLU A 111 -6.15 0.35 -6.44
CA GLU A 111 -7.56 0.32 -6.79
C GLU A 111 -7.88 -0.76 -7.82
N ARG A 112 -7.01 -0.95 -8.83
CA ARG A 112 -7.14 -2.04 -9.80
C ARG A 112 -7.05 -3.41 -9.13
N GLN A 113 -6.03 -3.62 -8.30
CA GLN A 113 -5.83 -4.90 -7.59
C GLN A 113 -6.97 -5.20 -6.61
N TYR A 114 -7.49 -4.18 -5.92
CA TYR A 114 -8.67 -4.32 -5.08
C TYR A 114 -9.91 -4.65 -5.93
N GLY A 115 -10.09 -4.00 -7.08
CA GLY A 115 -11.18 -4.29 -8.02
C GLY A 115 -11.17 -5.71 -8.56
N GLU A 116 -9.98 -6.24 -8.91
CA GLU A 116 -9.77 -7.63 -9.30
C GLU A 116 -10.15 -8.59 -8.16
N ALA A 117 -9.69 -8.33 -6.93
CA ALA A 117 -10.05 -9.13 -5.76
C ALA A 117 -11.56 -9.09 -5.48
N ALA A 118 -12.20 -7.92 -5.65
CA ALA A 118 -13.64 -7.75 -5.47
C ALA A 118 -14.44 -8.51 -6.53
N ALA A 119 -13.97 -8.53 -7.78
CA ALA A 119 -14.58 -9.32 -8.84
C ALA A 119 -14.46 -10.83 -8.56
N ALA A 120 -13.27 -11.30 -8.19
CA ALA A 120 -13.02 -12.69 -7.83
C ALA A 120 -13.87 -13.14 -6.63
N PHE A 121 -14.01 -12.29 -5.60
CA PHE A 121 -14.87 -12.62 -4.46
C PHE A 121 -16.35 -12.71 -4.84
N ARG A 122 -16.86 -11.82 -5.70
CA ARG A 122 -18.24 -11.93 -6.19
C ARG A 122 -18.46 -13.23 -6.96
N GLU A 123 -17.49 -13.64 -7.78
CA GLU A 123 -17.53 -14.92 -8.47
C GLU A 123 -17.57 -16.10 -7.49
N VAL A 124 -16.74 -16.06 -6.43
CA VAL A 124 -16.81 -17.05 -5.33
C VAL A 124 -18.22 -17.12 -4.75
N MET A 125 -18.80 -15.97 -4.37
CA MET A 125 -20.14 -15.93 -3.76
C MET A 125 -21.23 -16.44 -4.70
N ASP A 126 -21.09 -16.20 -6.00
CA ASP A 126 -21.98 -16.71 -7.04
C ASP A 126 -21.88 -18.23 -7.22
N LEU A 127 -20.67 -18.78 -7.05
CA LEU A 127 -20.39 -20.22 -7.15
C LEU A 127 -20.87 -20.99 -5.92
N VAL A 128 -20.86 -20.39 -4.71
CA VAL A 128 -21.24 -21.09 -3.46
C VAL A 128 -22.50 -21.96 -3.60
N PRO A 129 -23.66 -21.48 -4.13
CA PRO A 129 -24.85 -22.30 -4.27
C PRO A 129 -24.86 -23.25 -5.48
N ARG A 130 -24.00 -23.02 -6.49
CA ARG A 130 -24.03 -23.73 -7.79
C ARG A 130 -22.96 -24.81 -7.89
N ASP A 131 -21.76 -24.50 -7.41
CA ASP A 131 -20.58 -25.37 -7.42
C ASP A 131 -19.71 -25.08 -6.18
N PRO A 132 -20.05 -25.66 -5.02
CA PRO A 132 -19.35 -25.42 -3.76
C PRO A 132 -17.86 -25.80 -3.79
N ARG A 133 -17.48 -26.81 -4.60
CA ARG A 133 -16.08 -27.24 -4.70
C ARG A 133 -15.26 -26.20 -5.45
N ASN A 134 -15.76 -25.72 -6.59
CA ASN A 134 -15.11 -24.63 -7.31
C ASN A 134 -15.08 -23.34 -6.49
N ALA A 135 -16.15 -23.03 -5.72
CA ALA A 135 -16.14 -21.89 -4.80
C ALA A 135 -15.00 -21.97 -3.77
N LYS A 136 -14.70 -23.17 -3.24
CA LYS A 136 -13.54 -23.40 -2.37
C LYS A 136 -12.24 -23.13 -3.11
N ASP A 137 -12.05 -23.70 -4.29
CA ASP A 137 -10.80 -23.59 -5.04
C ASP A 137 -10.51 -22.13 -5.42
N GLN A 138 -11.55 -21.39 -5.83
CA GLN A 138 -11.47 -19.96 -6.11
C GLN A 138 -11.21 -19.11 -4.84
N SER A 139 -11.77 -19.49 -3.69
CA SER A 139 -11.47 -18.84 -2.41
C SER A 139 -10.00 -19.00 -2.04
N LEU A 140 -9.45 -20.22 -2.19
CA LEU A 140 -8.04 -20.52 -1.96
C LEU A 140 -7.14 -19.74 -2.94
N ALA A 141 -7.50 -19.71 -4.22
CA ALA A 141 -6.74 -18.97 -5.24
C ALA A 141 -6.70 -17.48 -4.95
N LEU A 142 -7.83 -16.87 -4.58
CA LEU A 142 -7.90 -15.46 -4.20
C LEU A 142 -7.06 -15.16 -2.96
N THR A 143 -7.17 -15.99 -1.91
CA THR A 143 -6.34 -15.84 -0.70
C THR A 143 -4.85 -15.97 -1.05
N SER A 144 -4.44 -16.96 -1.84
CA SER A 144 -3.06 -17.12 -2.26
C SER A 144 -2.56 -15.89 -3.02
N ALA A 145 -3.34 -15.36 -3.97
CA ALA A 145 -2.97 -14.18 -4.74
C ALA A 145 -2.81 -12.91 -3.88
N LEU A 146 -3.58 -12.79 -2.79
CA LEU A 146 -3.38 -11.72 -1.80
C LEU A 146 -2.10 -11.94 -0.98
N LEU A 147 -1.85 -13.17 -0.54
CA LEU A 147 -0.64 -13.51 0.22
C LEU A 147 0.64 -13.33 -0.58
N ASP A 148 0.66 -13.73 -1.84
CA ASP A 148 1.84 -13.61 -2.71
C ASP A 148 2.23 -12.13 -2.90
N LYS A 149 1.28 -11.20 -2.78
CA LYS A 149 1.53 -9.74 -2.78
C LYS A 149 1.95 -9.20 -1.41
N MET A 150 1.52 -9.82 -0.29
CA MET A 150 1.85 -9.37 1.08
C MET A 150 3.17 -9.94 1.61
N LEU A 151 3.51 -11.17 1.24
CA LEU A 151 4.69 -11.89 1.71
C LEU A 151 5.93 -11.50 0.90
N VAL A 152 6.14 -10.19 0.78
CA VAL A 152 7.34 -9.57 0.22
C VAL A 152 8.31 -9.21 1.35
N GLU A 153 9.59 -9.11 1.01
CA GLU A 153 10.60 -8.52 1.89
C GLU A 153 10.32 -7.02 2.06
N GLY A 154 10.41 -6.52 3.30
CA GLY A 154 10.19 -5.11 3.64
C GLY A 154 8.82 -4.79 4.24
N ASP A 155 8.63 -3.51 4.54
CA ASP A 155 7.42 -3.01 5.19
C ASP A 155 6.25 -2.89 4.19
N LEU A 156 5.02 -2.93 4.72
CA LEU A 156 3.80 -2.65 3.96
C LEU A 156 3.13 -1.40 4.52
N ASN A 157 2.61 -0.56 3.62
CA ASN A 157 1.67 0.49 3.97
C ASN A 157 0.25 -0.04 3.91
N ILE A 158 -0.57 0.35 4.88
CA ILE A 158 -2.03 0.25 4.78
C ILE A 158 -2.52 1.53 4.15
N ARG A 159 -3.18 1.44 2.99
CA ARG A 159 -3.64 2.58 2.19
C ARG A 159 -5.15 2.64 2.14
N LEU A 160 -5.67 3.86 2.27
CA LEU A 160 -7.07 4.20 2.02
C LEU A 160 -7.34 4.29 0.50
N LEU A 161 -8.39 3.63 0.03
CA LEU A 161 -8.84 3.70 -1.37
C LEU A 161 -9.85 4.83 -1.61
N ASN A 162 -9.93 5.37 -2.84
CA ASN A 162 -10.93 6.40 -3.15
C ASN A 162 -12.35 5.83 -3.28
N GLU A 163 -12.48 4.65 -3.86
CA GLU A 163 -13.74 3.98 -4.09
C GLU A 163 -13.66 2.55 -3.54
N GLY A 164 -14.68 2.16 -2.78
CA GLY A 164 -14.89 0.75 -2.49
C GLY A 164 -15.39 0.10 -3.77
N ALA A 165 -14.56 -0.70 -4.44
CA ALA A 165 -15.00 -1.46 -5.59
C ALA A 165 -16.06 -2.49 -5.14
N GLY A 166 -17.20 -2.53 -5.84
CA GLY A 166 -18.28 -3.47 -5.59
C GLY A 166 -19.29 -3.03 -4.52
N ASP A 167 -20.13 -3.97 -4.10
CA ASP A 167 -21.15 -3.72 -3.09
C ASP A 167 -20.58 -3.75 -1.66
N ARG A 168 -21.40 -3.36 -0.68
CA ARG A 168 -21.00 -3.27 0.74
C ARG A 168 -20.53 -4.61 1.32
N SER A 169 -21.16 -5.73 0.95
CA SER A 169 -20.79 -7.05 1.46
C SER A 169 -19.45 -7.51 0.91
N THR A 170 -19.19 -7.25 -0.37
CA THR A 170 -17.88 -7.47 -0.99
C THR A 170 -16.80 -6.65 -0.31
N ALA A 171 -17.04 -5.35 -0.10
CA ALA A 171 -16.07 -4.48 0.56
C ALA A 171 -15.79 -4.88 2.01
N HIS A 172 -16.83 -5.31 2.74
CA HIS A 172 -16.70 -5.83 4.11
C HIS A 172 -15.81 -7.07 4.17
N ALA A 173 -16.11 -8.08 3.33
CA ALA A 173 -15.34 -9.32 3.30
C ALA A 173 -13.86 -9.08 2.95
N LEU A 174 -13.59 -8.21 1.96
CA LEU A 174 -12.22 -7.86 1.58
C LEU A 174 -11.49 -7.07 2.66
N ASN A 175 -12.11 -6.05 3.24
CA ASN A 175 -11.49 -5.29 4.34
C ASN A 175 -11.14 -6.22 5.51
N VAL A 176 -12.08 -7.07 5.92
CA VAL A 176 -11.87 -8.01 7.02
C VAL A 176 -10.75 -8.99 6.67
N SER A 177 -10.73 -9.54 5.45
CA SER A 177 -9.69 -10.47 5.01
C SER A 177 -8.31 -9.80 4.95
N ILE A 178 -8.17 -8.66 4.26
CA ILE A 178 -6.90 -7.96 4.07
C ILE A 178 -6.31 -7.54 5.42
N ILE A 179 -7.11 -6.91 6.28
CA ILE A 179 -6.64 -6.45 7.58
C ILE A 179 -6.29 -7.64 8.50
N SER A 180 -7.07 -8.72 8.44
CA SER A 180 -6.76 -9.94 9.22
C SER A 180 -5.44 -10.56 8.77
N LEU A 181 -5.19 -10.63 7.46
CA LEU A 181 -3.92 -11.13 6.91
C LEU A 181 -2.74 -10.23 7.30
N LEU A 182 -2.89 -8.91 7.25
CA LEU A 182 -1.85 -7.98 7.72
C LEU A 182 -1.54 -8.19 9.21
N LEU A 183 -2.57 -8.42 10.04
CA LEU A 183 -2.39 -8.70 11.46
C LEU A 183 -1.73 -10.06 11.68
N GLY A 184 -2.13 -11.08 10.92
CA GLY A 184 -1.49 -12.40 10.92
C GLY A 184 0.00 -12.34 10.55
N ARG A 185 0.35 -11.54 9.53
CA ARG A 185 1.75 -11.25 9.17
C ARG A 185 2.50 -10.59 10.32
N ALA A 186 1.90 -9.61 11.00
CA ALA A 186 2.50 -8.95 12.15
C ALA A 186 2.71 -9.89 13.36
N PHE A 187 1.94 -10.97 13.45
CA PHE A 187 2.13 -12.05 14.42
C PHE A 187 3.10 -13.15 13.96
N GLY A 188 3.64 -13.06 12.74
CA GLY A 188 4.57 -14.04 12.20
C GLY A 188 3.94 -15.39 11.85
N LEU A 189 2.64 -15.41 11.55
CA LEU A 189 1.96 -16.64 11.13
C LEU A 189 2.59 -17.21 9.86
N GLY A 190 2.73 -18.54 9.82
CA GLY A 190 3.24 -19.25 8.65
C GLY A 190 2.28 -19.18 7.46
N ARG A 191 2.77 -19.51 6.26
CA ARG A 191 1.95 -19.43 5.02
C ARG A 191 0.68 -20.28 5.11
N GLU A 192 0.73 -21.46 5.72
CA GLU A 192 -0.44 -22.34 5.90
C GLU A 192 -1.49 -21.71 6.83
N GLU A 193 -1.08 -21.22 8.00
CA GLU A 193 -1.96 -20.52 8.94
C GLU A 193 -2.55 -19.24 8.32
N MET A 194 -1.76 -18.55 7.49
CA MET A 194 -2.19 -17.37 6.73
C MET A 194 -3.20 -17.72 5.64
N MET A 195 -3.08 -18.87 4.98
CA MET A 195 -4.09 -19.38 4.04
C MET A 195 -5.41 -19.66 4.75
N ASP A 196 -5.35 -20.35 5.90
CA ASP A 196 -6.54 -20.65 6.71
C ASP A 196 -7.21 -19.37 7.23
N LEU A 197 -6.41 -18.42 7.73
CA LEU A 197 -6.88 -17.11 8.18
C LEU A 197 -7.55 -16.34 7.04
N GLY A 198 -6.91 -16.28 5.87
CA GLY A 198 -7.40 -15.54 4.72
C GLY A 198 -8.73 -16.10 4.19
N VAL A 199 -8.83 -17.42 4.03
CA VAL A 199 -10.07 -18.09 3.59
C VAL A 199 -11.17 -17.93 4.64
N GLY A 200 -10.85 -18.18 5.92
CA GLY A 200 -11.82 -18.04 7.00
C GLY A 200 -12.34 -16.62 7.16
N ALA A 201 -11.47 -15.60 7.01
CA ALA A 201 -11.85 -14.19 7.07
C ALA A 201 -12.65 -13.76 5.83
N LEU A 202 -12.26 -14.21 4.63
CA LEU A 202 -12.98 -13.92 3.39
C LEU A 202 -14.41 -14.48 3.42
N LEU A 203 -14.56 -15.68 3.99
CA LEU A 203 -15.82 -16.40 4.02
C LEU A 203 -16.57 -16.32 5.36
N HIS A 204 -16.12 -15.49 6.31
CA HIS A 204 -16.67 -15.48 7.68
C HIS A 204 -18.20 -15.28 7.71
N ASP A 205 -18.70 -14.51 6.74
CA ASP A 205 -20.10 -14.09 6.63
C ASP A 205 -20.91 -14.85 5.55
N ILE A 206 -20.37 -15.93 4.94
CA ILE A 206 -21.01 -16.59 3.78
C ILE A 206 -22.44 -17.04 4.05
N GLY A 207 -22.77 -17.40 5.29
CA GLY A 207 -24.12 -17.82 5.66
C GLY A 207 -25.18 -16.73 5.56
N LYS A 208 -24.80 -15.46 5.33
CA LYS A 208 -25.76 -14.38 5.06
C LYS A 208 -26.50 -14.57 3.75
N ILE A 209 -25.96 -15.32 2.78
CA ILE A 209 -26.67 -15.59 1.51
C ILE A 209 -27.99 -16.35 1.75
N GLU A 210 -28.00 -17.19 2.79
CA GLU A 210 -29.11 -18.04 3.24
C GLU A 210 -30.13 -17.29 4.13
N LEU A 211 -29.95 -15.98 4.33
CA LEU A 211 -30.88 -15.11 5.05
C LEU A 211 -31.65 -14.21 4.07
N GLN A 212 -32.86 -13.82 4.48
CA GLN A 212 -33.65 -12.79 3.78
C GLN A 212 -32.86 -11.47 3.72
N ALA A 213 -32.92 -10.77 2.59
CA ALA A 213 -32.12 -9.57 2.33
C ALA A 213 -32.18 -8.52 3.47
N ARG A 214 -33.37 -8.27 4.03
CA ARG A 214 -33.57 -7.33 5.15
C ARG A 214 -32.89 -7.74 6.46
N LEU A 215 -32.56 -9.03 6.62
CA LEU A 215 -31.96 -9.61 7.82
C LEU A 215 -30.47 -9.94 7.64
N ARG A 216 -29.87 -9.65 6.47
CA ARG A 216 -28.43 -9.89 6.22
C ARG A 216 -27.53 -8.93 6.98
N ASN A 217 -28.03 -7.74 7.27
CA ASN A 217 -27.28 -6.70 7.95
C ASN A 217 -27.97 -6.40 9.27
N ARG A 218 -27.23 -6.50 10.38
CA ARG A 218 -27.78 -6.15 11.69
C ARG A 218 -28.25 -4.70 11.70
N ASP A 219 -29.48 -4.50 12.14
CA ASP A 219 -30.07 -3.20 12.43
C ASP A 219 -30.21 -3.01 13.95
N GLU A 220 -30.15 -1.78 14.43
CA GLU A 220 -30.45 -1.45 15.83
C GLU A 220 -31.95 -1.61 16.14
N GLY A 221 -32.81 -1.51 15.13
CA GLY A 221 -34.25 -1.73 15.24
C GLY A 221 -34.68 -3.20 15.19
N PHE A 222 -33.75 -4.17 15.13
CA PHE A 222 -34.11 -5.59 15.12
C PHE A 222 -34.85 -5.99 16.40
N SER A 223 -35.98 -6.67 16.23
CA SER A 223 -36.61 -7.42 17.30
C SER A 223 -35.72 -8.58 17.76
N VAL A 224 -36.02 -9.16 18.92
CA VAL A 224 -35.30 -10.33 19.46
C VAL A 224 -35.33 -11.50 18.46
N ALA A 225 -36.46 -11.74 17.80
CA ALA A 225 -36.60 -12.80 16.80
C ALA A 225 -35.74 -12.52 15.55
N GLU A 226 -35.72 -11.28 15.06
CA GLU A 226 -34.89 -10.90 13.91
C GLU A 226 -33.40 -10.99 14.22
N LEU A 227 -33.00 -10.63 15.44
CA LEU A 227 -31.63 -10.82 15.91
C LEU A 227 -31.27 -12.31 15.96
N GLN A 228 -32.14 -13.17 16.43
CA GLN A 228 -31.92 -14.62 16.41
C GLN A 228 -31.77 -15.16 14.98
N ILE A 229 -32.61 -14.69 14.03
CA ILE A 229 -32.47 -15.07 12.61
C ILE A 229 -31.15 -14.55 12.04
N TYR A 230 -30.77 -13.30 12.35
CA TYR A 230 -29.46 -12.77 11.94
C TYR A 230 -28.34 -13.68 12.44
N GLN A 231 -28.34 -14.08 13.72
CA GLN A 231 -27.29 -14.92 14.30
C GLN A 231 -27.17 -16.30 13.63
N GLN A 232 -28.23 -16.80 12.98
CA GLN A 232 -28.19 -18.08 12.26
C GLN A 232 -27.23 -18.07 11.06
N HIS A 233 -26.79 -16.90 10.55
CA HIS A 233 -25.79 -16.87 9.47
C HIS A 233 -24.49 -17.60 9.86
N VAL A 234 -24.14 -17.65 11.15
CA VAL A 234 -22.94 -18.37 11.59
C VAL A 234 -23.10 -19.86 11.34
N ALA A 235 -24.17 -20.47 11.83
CA ALA A 235 -24.43 -21.90 11.64
C ALA A 235 -24.65 -22.27 10.17
N LYS A 236 -25.38 -21.42 9.42
CA LYS A 236 -25.56 -21.55 7.96
C LYS A 236 -24.22 -21.46 7.22
N GLY A 237 -23.33 -20.56 7.65
CA GLY A 237 -22.01 -20.39 7.06
C GLY A 237 -21.12 -21.61 7.28
N VAL A 238 -21.14 -22.18 8.49
CA VAL A 238 -20.43 -23.44 8.77
C VAL A 238 -20.96 -24.58 7.90
N ALA A 239 -22.28 -24.70 7.73
CA ALA A 239 -22.88 -25.73 6.87
C ALA A 239 -22.47 -25.58 5.39
N LEU A 240 -22.46 -24.34 4.87
CA LEU A 240 -21.97 -24.05 3.51
C LEU A 240 -20.48 -24.41 3.38
N ALA A 241 -19.66 -24.00 4.33
CA ALA A 241 -18.22 -24.30 4.35
C ALA A 241 -17.93 -25.81 4.40
N GLN A 242 -18.74 -26.58 5.13
CA GLN A 242 -18.69 -28.05 5.12
C GLN A 242 -19.06 -28.61 3.74
N GLY A 243 -20.12 -28.10 3.11
CA GLY A 243 -20.51 -28.49 1.74
C GLY A 243 -19.44 -28.16 0.68
N MET A 244 -18.70 -27.07 0.88
CA MET A 244 -17.52 -26.70 0.07
C MET A 244 -16.31 -27.60 0.33
N GLY A 245 -16.29 -28.36 1.45
CA GLY A 245 -15.15 -29.17 1.86
C GLY A 245 -13.95 -28.36 2.34
N LEU A 246 -14.19 -27.23 3.03
CA LEU A 246 -13.13 -26.43 3.65
C LEU A 246 -12.41 -27.20 4.76
N ALA A 247 -11.15 -26.83 5.01
CA ALA A 247 -10.38 -27.37 6.12
C ALA A 247 -10.98 -26.94 7.49
N PRO A 248 -10.69 -27.68 8.58
CA PRO A 248 -11.24 -27.36 9.90
C PRO A 248 -10.93 -25.94 10.41
N ALA A 249 -9.72 -25.43 10.15
CA ALA A 249 -9.28 -24.12 10.64
C ALA A 249 -10.11 -22.94 10.10
N PRO A 250 -10.30 -22.75 8.78
CA PRO A 250 -11.16 -21.69 8.25
C PRO A 250 -12.62 -21.87 8.67
N MET A 251 -13.12 -23.12 8.78
CA MET A 251 -14.47 -23.38 9.31
C MET A 251 -14.62 -22.93 10.76
N LEU A 252 -13.58 -23.09 11.58
CA LEU A 252 -13.60 -22.65 12.98
C LEU A 252 -13.64 -21.12 13.08
N ILE A 253 -12.95 -20.41 12.18
CA ILE A 253 -13.04 -18.95 12.06
C ILE A 253 -14.47 -18.52 11.75
N ILE A 254 -15.10 -19.14 10.73
CA ILE A 254 -16.51 -18.89 10.38
C ILE A 254 -17.42 -19.15 11.60
N ALA A 255 -17.19 -20.24 12.34
CA ALA A 255 -18.01 -20.60 13.50
C ALA A 255 -17.89 -19.66 14.70
N GLN A 256 -16.80 -18.90 14.81
CA GLN A 256 -16.42 -18.16 16.02
C GLN A 256 -16.20 -16.65 15.80
N HIS A 257 -16.33 -16.12 14.58
CA HIS A 257 -16.01 -14.71 14.27
C HIS A 257 -16.90 -13.66 14.99
N HIS A 258 -17.95 -14.09 15.68
CA HIS A 258 -18.82 -13.26 16.51
C HIS A 258 -18.70 -13.57 18.02
N GLU A 259 -17.80 -14.49 18.40
CA GLU A 259 -17.43 -14.72 19.79
C GLU A 259 -16.59 -13.56 20.32
N ASN A 260 -16.69 -13.30 21.63
CA ASN A 260 -15.91 -12.27 22.30
C ASN A 260 -15.02 -12.93 23.36
N ALA A 261 -13.86 -12.35 23.63
CA ALA A 261 -12.91 -12.89 24.61
C ALA A 261 -13.50 -13.07 26.02
N ASP A 262 -14.46 -12.23 26.40
CA ASP A 262 -15.20 -12.28 27.67
C ASP A 262 -16.40 -13.25 27.69
N GLY A 263 -16.66 -13.98 26.60
CA GLY A 263 -17.79 -14.91 26.48
C GLY A 263 -19.14 -14.25 26.19
N SER A 264 -19.21 -12.92 26.02
CA SER A 264 -20.46 -12.20 25.71
C SER A 264 -20.91 -12.33 24.24
N GLY A 265 -20.14 -13.04 23.42
CA GLY A 265 -20.37 -13.20 21.98
C GLY A 265 -21.46 -14.23 21.64
N PHE A 266 -21.47 -14.68 20.39
CA PHE A 266 -22.40 -15.70 19.89
C PHE A 266 -21.74 -16.47 18.73
N PRO A 267 -22.21 -17.69 18.40
CA PRO A 267 -23.39 -18.38 18.93
C PRO A 267 -23.16 -19.25 20.18
N GLN A 268 -21.92 -19.68 20.43
CA GLN A 268 -21.55 -20.63 21.48
C GLN A 268 -21.28 -19.97 22.84
N ARG A 269 -21.04 -18.64 22.87
CA ARG A 269 -20.73 -17.88 24.09
C ARG A 269 -19.48 -18.40 24.79
N ILE A 270 -18.44 -18.64 23.99
CA ILE A 270 -17.16 -19.16 24.48
C ILE A 270 -16.20 -18.01 24.79
N ASN A 271 -15.33 -18.21 25.77
CA ASN A 271 -14.29 -17.25 26.13
C ASN A 271 -13.05 -17.41 25.24
N MET A 272 -12.09 -16.49 25.41
CA MET A 272 -10.84 -16.44 24.66
C MET A 272 -10.13 -17.80 24.57
N ASP A 273 -10.06 -18.55 25.66
CA ASP A 273 -9.31 -19.83 25.74
C ASP A 273 -9.81 -20.88 24.74
N LYS A 274 -11.09 -20.83 24.38
CA LYS A 274 -11.74 -21.75 23.44
C LYS A 274 -11.83 -21.20 22.01
N MET A 275 -11.55 -19.91 21.82
CA MET A 275 -11.49 -19.29 20.50
C MET A 275 -10.17 -19.64 19.82
N SER A 276 -10.23 -19.98 18.53
CA SER A 276 -9.02 -20.14 17.71
C SER A 276 -8.30 -18.81 17.52
N ALA A 277 -6.98 -18.83 17.30
CA ALA A 277 -6.21 -17.61 17.06
C ALA A 277 -6.75 -16.81 15.86
N GLY A 278 -7.08 -17.49 14.76
CA GLY A 278 -7.69 -16.86 13.59
C GLY A 278 -9.07 -16.24 13.89
N ALA A 279 -9.91 -16.90 14.70
CA ALA A 279 -11.21 -16.35 15.08
C ALA A 279 -11.07 -15.09 15.95
N ARG A 280 -10.08 -15.05 16.85
CA ARG A 280 -9.79 -13.85 17.66
C ARG A 280 -9.37 -12.66 16.78
N ILE A 281 -8.53 -12.91 15.77
CA ILE A 281 -8.14 -11.90 14.77
C ILE A 281 -9.39 -11.40 14.01
N VAL A 282 -10.16 -12.32 13.42
CA VAL A 282 -11.31 -11.95 12.58
C VAL A 282 -12.41 -11.27 13.40
N ALA A 283 -12.69 -11.70 14.63
CA ALA A 283 -13.68 -11.04 15.50
C ALA A 283 -13.29 -9.59 15.82
N LEU A 284 -12.01 -9.34 16.09
CA LEU A 284 -11.46 -8.00 16.32
C LEU A 284 -11.61 -7.12 15.07
N VAL A 285 -11.15 -7.62 13.91
CA VAL A 285 -11.16 -6.87 12.65
C VAL A 285 -12.58 -6.64 12.13
N ASN A 286 -13.46 -7.64 12.21
CA ASN A 286 -14.88 -7.53 11.85
C ASN A 286 -15.58 -6.44 12.68
N ARG A 287 -15.29 -6.39 14.00
CA ARG A 287 -15.86 -5.34 14.85
C ARG A 287 -15.33 -3.95 14.46
N PHE A 288 -14.05 -3.82 14.16
CA PHE A 288 -13.48 -2.56 13.67
C PHE A 288 -14.15 -2.10 12.36
N ASP A 289 -14.23 -2.98 11.37
CA ASP A 289 -14.84 -2.65 10.08
C ASP A 289 -16.32 -2.31 10.25
N GLY A 290 -17.08 -3.05 11.07
CA GLY A 290 -18.49 -2.76 11.34
C GLY A 290 -18.76 -1.40 12.01
N LEU A 291 -17.78 -0.85 12.74
CA LEU A 291 -17.84 0.52 13.30
C LEU A 291 -17.52 1.59 12.26
N CYS A 292 -16.59 1.31 11.35
CA CYS A 292 -16.20 2.24 10.28
C CYS A 292 -17.19 2.22 9.10
N ASN A 293 -17.80 1.06 8.84
CA ASN A 293 -18.65 0.77 7.68
C ASN A 293 -20.04 0.23 8.07
N PRO A 294 -20.80 0.92 8.96
CA PRO A 294 -22.13 0.49 9.36
C PRO A 294 -23.14 0.57 8.21
N LEU A 295 -24.35 0.01 8.42
CA LEU A 295 -25.42 0.03 7.43
C LEU A 295 -25.87 1.47 7.13
N LEU A 296 -26.05 2.25 8.19
CA LEU A 296 -26.39 3.66 8.12
C LEU A 296 -25.11 4.49 8.14
N ALA A 297 -24.77 5.11 7.00
CA ALA A 297 -23.56 5.92 6.87
C ALA A 297 -23.49 7.09 7.88
N SER A 298 -24.63 7.58 8.37
CA SER A 298 -24.70 8.62 9.41
C SER A 298 -24.12 8.17 10.76
N LYS A 299 -24.00 6.86 10.99
CA LYS A 299 -23.42 6.26 12.20
C LYS A 299 -21.96 5.84 12.02
N ALA A 300 -21.37 6.06 10.84
CA ALA A 300 -20.00 5.69 10.56
C ALA A 300 -19.05 6.45 11.50
N MET A 301 -18.18 5.70 12.17
CA MET A 301 -17.11 6.27 12.99
C MET A 301 -15.86 6.43 12.12
N THR A 302 -15.08 7.48 12.37
CA THR A 302 -13.73 7.51 11.81
C THR A 302 -12.90 6.34 12.35
N PRO A 303 -11.90 5.85 11.61
CA PRO A 303 -11.03 4.76 12.08
C PRO A 303 -10.39 5.04 13.44
N HIS A 304 -9.95 6.26 13.70
CA HIS A 304 -9.46 6.67 15.03
C HIS A 304 -10.54 6.57 16.12
N GLU A 305 -11.76 7.03 15.85
CA GLU A 305 -12.87 6.87 16.80
C GLU A 305 -13.19 5.39 17.07
N ALA A 306 -13.18 4.55 16.04
CA ALA A 306 -13.45 3.12 16.17
C ALA A 306 -12.38 2.43 17.05
N LEU A 307 -11.10 2.69 16.80
CA LEU A 307 -10.01 2.18 17.66
C LEU A 307 -10.13 2.70 19.09
N SER A 308 -10.40 4.00 19.26
CA SER A 308 -10.57 4.61 20.59
C SER A 308 -11.72 3.97 21.37
N LEU A 309 -12.85 3.71 20.70
CA LEU A 309 -14.01 3.03 21.30
C LEU A 309 -13.65 1.59 21.70
N MET A 310 -13.02 0.83 20.80
CA MET A 310 -12.61 -0.54 21.05
C MET A 310 -11.63 -0.64 22.21
N PHE A 311 -10.67 0.29 22.31
CA PHE A 311 -9.70 0.32 23.38
C PHE A 311 -10.28 0.78 24.72
N ALA A 312 -11.07 1.88 24.72
CA ALA A 312 -11.57 2.47 25.96
C ALA A 312 -12.77 1.72 26.55
N GLN A 313 -13.66 1.18 25.71
CA GLN A 313 -14.94 0.62 26.13
C GLN A 313 -15.12 -0.86 25.77
N GLY A 314 -14.30 -1.40 24.86
CA GLY A 314 -14.45 -2.76 24.35
C GLY A 314 -13.30 -3.71 24.71
N ARG A 315 -12.33 -3.28 25.52
CA ARG A 315 -11.06 -4.01 25.71
C ARG A 315 -11.23 -5.46 26.19
N ASN A 316 -12.22 -5.71 27.06
CA ASN A 316 -12.52 -7.05 27.59
C ASN A 316 -13.09 -8.01 26.53
N ARG A 317 -13.65 -7.50 25.43
CA ARG A 317 -14.24 -8.31 24.36
C ARG A 317 -13.21 -8.87 23.39
N PHE A 318 -11.94 -8.47 23.50
CA PHE A 318 -10.87 -8.88 22.60
C PHE A 318 -9.68 -9.45 23.36
N ASP A 319 -8.88 -10.27 22.67
CA ASP A 319 -7.53 -10.62 23.13
C ASP A 319 -6.69 -9.33 23.20
N ALA A 320 -6.23 -8.98 24.40
CA ALA A 320 -5.51 -7.73 24.64
C ALA A 320 -4.21 -7.64 23.84
N THR A 321 -3.54 -8.77 23.60
CA THR A 321 -2.31 -8.81 22.80
C THR A 321 -2.63 -8.49 21.34
N MET A 322 -3.69 -9.09 20.80
CA MET A 322 -4.16 -8.82 19.43
C MET A 322 -4.68 -7.40 19.24
N LEU A 323 -5.45 -6.88 20.20
CA LEU A 323 -5.92 -5.49 20.14
C LEU A 323 -4.76 -4.49 20.13
N ASN A 324 -3.74 -4.70 20.97
CA ASN A 324 -2.56 -3.84 21.00
C ASN A 324 -1.74 -3.94 19.72
N ALA A 325 -1.55 -5.14 19.18
CA ALA A 325 -0.86 -5.32 17.89
C ALA A 325 -1.65 -4.67 16.74
N PHE A 326 -2.97 -4.80 16.74
CA PHE A 326 -3.86 -4.18 15.77
C PHE A 326 -3.78 -2.64 15.80
N ILE A 327 -3.81 -2.03 16.99
CA ILE A 327 -3.65 -0.57 17.14
C ILE A 327 -2.29 -0.10 16.63
N ARG A 328 -1.21 -0.83 16.94
CA ARG A 328 0.13 -0.50 16.41
C ARG A 328 0.17 -0.60 14.89
N MET A 329 -0.38 -1.67 14.32
CA MET A 329 -0.41 -1.91 12.88
C MET A 329 -1.22 -0.84 12.13
N MET A 330 -2.41 -0.49 12.62
CA MET A 330 -3.27 0.53 12.03
C MET A 330 -2.75 1.95 12.28
N GLY A 331 -1.82 2.13 13.23
CA GLY A 331 -1.35 3.43 13.68
C GLY A 331 -2.30 4.10 14.67
N VAL A 332 -1.80 5.11 15.40
CA VAL A 332 -2.63 5.90 16.33
C VAL A 332 -3.71 6.68 15.57
N TYR A 333 -3.40 7.09 14.34
CA TYR A 333 -4.32 7.74 13.41
C TYR A 333 -4.40 6.91 12.13
N PRO A 334 -5.32 5.94 12.04
CA PRO A 334 -5.39 5.07 10.87
C PRO A 334 -5.84 5.78 9.59
N PRO A 335 -5.55 5.21 8.40
CA PRO A 335 -6.04 5.74 7.13
C PRO A 335 -7.56 5.92 7.16
N GLY A 336 -8.03 7.10 6.78
CA GLY A 336 -9.43 7.54 6.91
C GLY A 336 -9.70 8.43 8.13
N SER A 337 -8.72 8.63 9.02
CA SER A 337 -8.85 9.56 10.14
C SER A 337 -8.71 11.01 9.70
N ALA A 338 -9.64 11.88 10.11
CA ALA A 338 -9.54 13.32 9.96
C ALA A 338 -8.75 13.91 11.13
N VAL A 339 -7.75 14.75 10.85
CA VAL A 339 -6.83 15.27 11.87
C VAL A 339 -6.59 16.77 11.70
N GLN A 340 -6.22 17.42 12.80
CA GLN A 340 -5.66 18.76 12.79
C GLN A 340 -4.16 18.67 13.08
N LEU A 341 -3.35 19.31 12.25
CA LEU A 341 -1.90 19.35 12.38
C LEU A 341 -1.46 20.42 13.39
N THR A 342 -0.18 20.39 13.78
CA THR A 342 0.41 21.34 14.74
C THR A 342 0.44 22.79 14.24
N ASP A 343 0.37 23.00 12.93
CA ASP A 343 0.28 24.31 12.27
C ASP A 343 -1.16 24.75 11.95
N ASP A 344 -2.14 24.12 12.61
CA ASP A 344 -3.56 24.39 12.50
C ASP A 344 -4.24 24.02 11.17
N ARG A 345 -3.50 23.48 10.19
CA ARG A 345 -4.10 22.90 8.98
C ARG A 345 -4.85 21.61 9.28
N TYR A 346 -5.84 21.31 8.45
CA TYR A 346 -6.62 20.08 8.52
C TYR A 346 -6.12 19.09 7.48
N ALA A 347 -6.11 17.81 7.83
CA ALA A 347 -5.64 16.76 6.92
C ALA A 347 -6.45 15.47 7.08
N LEU A 348 -6.40 14.63 6.06
CA LEU A 348 -6.92 13.27 6.07
C LEU A 348 -5.74 12.29 6.03
N VAL A 349 -5.70 11.33 6.95
CA VAL A 349 -4.71 10.25 6.87
C VAL A 349 -5.03 9.34 5.69
N VAL A 350 -4.08 9.13 4.78
CA VAL A 350 -4.29 8.32 3.57
C VAL A 350 -3.50 7.02 3.57
N ALA A 351 -2.39 6.95 4.31
CA ALA A 351 -1.64 5.72 4.49
C ALA A 351 -0.85 5.71 5.81
N VAL A 352 -0.61 4.51 6.34
CA VAL A 352 0.20 4.27 7.54
C VAL A 352 1.22 3.18 7.25
N ASN A 353 2.47 3.41 7.67
CA ASN A 353 3.48 2.38 7.80
C ASN A 353 3.37 1.75 9.20
N SER A 354 3.18 0.43 9.29
CA SER A 354 3.05 -0.28 10.56
C SER A 354 4.29 -0.19 11.45
N SER A 355 5.48 0.05 10.88
CA SER A 355 6.74 0.24 11.61
C SER A 355 6.87 1.64 12.23
N ARG A 356 6.07 2.61 11.76
CA ARG A 356 6.12 4.02 12.18
C ARG A 356 4.71 4.59 12.47
N PRO A 357 4.02 4.11 13.52
CA PRO A 357 2.59 4.35 13.74
C PRO A 357 2.19 5.80 14.09
N LEU A 358 3.16 6.68 14.36
CA LEU A 358 2.95 8.10 14.71
C LEU A 358 3.22 9.07 13.56
N LYS A 359 3.78 8.60 12.45
CA LYS A 359 4.16 9.42 11.30
C LYS A 359 3.43 8.93 10.04
N PRO A 360 2.10 9.08 9.99
CA PRO A 360 1.33 8.68 8.81
C PRO A 360 1.60 9.59 7.61
N ARG A 361 1.15 9.12 6.44
CA ARG A 361 1.05 9.94 5.23
C ARG A 361 -0.32 10.60 5.18
N VAL A 362 -0.36 11.92 4.94
CA VAL A 362 -1.57 12.73 5.06
C VAL A 362 -1.82 13.59 3.81
N MET A 363 -3.09 13.70 3.42
CA MET A 363 -3.56 14.69 2.45
C MET A 363 -3.94 15.95 3.20
N VAL A 364 -3.23 17.05 2.99
CA VAL A 364 -3.45 18.32 3.69
C VAL A 364 -4.40 19.20 2.91
N HIS A 365 -5.36 19.83 3.59
CA HIS A 365 -6.20 20.84 3.00
C HIS A 365 -5.38 22.11 2.73
N ASP A 366 -5.31 22.50 1.45
CA ASP A 366 -4.73 23.76 1.01
C ASP A 366 -5.77 24.54 0.18
N LEU A 367 -5.89 25.85 0.44
CA LEU A 367 -6.79 26.74 -0.29
C LEU A 367 -6.27 27.11 -1.68
N LYS A 368 -4.96 27.00 -1.91
CA LYS A 368 -4.29 27.40 -3.14
C LYS A 368 -4.07 26.25 -4.11
N VAL A 369 -4.02 25.02 -3.61
CA VAL A 369 -3.71 23.83 -4.40
C VAL A 369 -4.96 22.96 -4.54
N PRO A 370 -5.51 22.77 -5.75
CA PRO A 370 -6.60 21.84 -5.99
C PRO A 370 -6.27 20.43 -5.47
N ARG A 371 -7.29 19.71 -4.98
CA ARG A 371 -7.11 18.38 -4.37
C ARG A 371 -6.42 17.38 -5.30
N ASP A 372 -6.72 17.45 -6.59
CA ASP A 372 -6.15 16.56 -7.61
C ASP A 372 -4.68 16.88 -7.91
N GLU A 373 -4.20 18.07 -7.60
CA GLU A 373 -2.81 18.50 -7.74
C GLU A 373 -2.00 18.41 -6.42
N ALA A 374 -2.67 18.07 -5.31
CA ALA A 374 -2.06 18.00 -4.00
C ALA A 374 -1.23 16.72 -3.80
N LEU A 375 0.00 16.92 -3.35
CA LEU A 375 0.88 15.83 -2.94
C LEU A 375 0.55 15.38 -1.51
N VAL A 376 0.56 14.07 -1.32
CA VAL A 376 0.47 13.46 0.00
C VAL A 376 1.76 13.73 0.76
N LEU A 377 1.62 14.34 1.93
CA LEU A 377 2.73 14.66 2.80
C LEU A 377 3.07 13.44 3.67
N ASN A 378 4.34 13.03 3.69
CA ASN A 378 4.85 12.07 4.66
C ASN A 378 5.29 12.83 5.92
N LEU A 379 4.66 12.56 7.06
CA LEU A 379 5.01 13.26 8.30
C LEU A 379 6.37 12.82 8.88
N GLU A 380 6.93 11.70 8.42
CA GLU A 380 8.29 11.28 8.81
C GLU A 380 9.33 12.27 8.27
N ASP A 381 9.13 12.77 7.03
CA ASP A 381 10.02 13.73 6.37
C ASP A 381 9.80 15.17 6.86
N GLN A 382 8.94 15.37 7.86
CA GLN A 382 8.54 16.67 8.39
C GLN A 382 8.76 16.71 9.91
N PRO A 383 9.95 17.11 10.39
CA PRO A 383 10.29 17.05 11.81
C PRO A 383 9.40 17.99 12.66
N ASP A 384 9.09 19.17 12.14
CA ASP A 384 8.34 20.21 12.86
C ASP A 384 6.81 20.06 12.76
N LEU A 385 6.34 19.09 11.96
CA LEU A 385 4.93 18.86 11.72
C LEU A 385 4.46 17.57 12.39
N GLY A 386 3.42 17.71 13.21
CA GLY A 386 2.79 16.60 13.91
C GLY A 386 1.27 16.67 13.85
N ILE A 387 0.62 15.66 14.39
CA ILE A 387 -0.83 15.64 14.56
C ILE A 387 -1.16 16.20 15.96
N ARG A 388 -1.88 17.32 16.01
CA ARG A 388 -2.34 17.94 17.26
C ARG A 388 -3.50 17.17 17.87
N ARG A 389 -4.47 16.76 17.05
CA ARG A 389 -5.65 15.97 17.48
C ARG A 389 -6.36 15.30 16.31
N SER A 390 -7.11 14.24 16.62
CA SER A 390 -8.10 13.67 15.69
C SER A 390 -9.43 14.43 15.81
N LEU A 391 -10.20 14.42 14.72
CA LEU A 391 -11.50 15.06 14.60
C LEU A 391 -12.52 14.07 14.04
N LYS A 392 -13.78 14.26 14.41
CA LYS A 392 -14.90 13.67 13.65
C LYS A 392 -15.03 14.39 12.31
N ALA A 393 -15.55 13.71 11.29
CA ALA A 393 -15.79 14.33 10.00
C ALA A 393 -16.66 15.60 10.12
N GLN A 394 -17.69 15.60 10.99
CA GLN A 394 -18.57 16.76 11.18
C GLN A 394 -17.91 17.95 11.91
N GLN A 395 -16.74 17.74 12.53
CA GLN A 395 -15.99 18.80 13.20
C GLN A 395 -15.02 19.53 12.26
N LEU A 396 -14.84 19.04 11.03
CA LEU A 396 -14.04 19.74 10.02
C LEU A 396 -14.77 21.02 9.58
N PRO A 397 -14.04 22.14 9.40
CA PRO A 397 -14.59 23.30 8.71
C PRO A 397 -15.10 22.93 7.32
N ARG A 398 -16.16 23.60 6.85
CA ARG A 398 -16.83 23.24 5.60
C ARG A 398 -15.88 23.14 4.40
N ALA A 399 -14.96 24.10 4.25
CA ALA A 399 -13.97 24.10 3.18
C ALA A 399 -13.02 22.88 3.25
N ALA A 400 -12.56 22.53 4.45
CA ALA A 400 -11.72 21.35 4.65
C ALA A 400 -12.50 20.05 4.44
N LEU A 401 -13.77 20.00 4.85
CA LEU A 401 -14.65 18.85 4.65
C LEU A 401 -14.89 18.60 3.15
N ASP A 402 -15.23 19.64 2.39
CA ASP A 402 -15.47 19.54 0.96
C ASP A 402 -14.18 19.17 0.21
N TYR A 403 -13.03 19.75 0.60
CA TYR A 403 -11.73 19.45 0.01
C TYR A 403 -11.23 18.03 0.31
N LEU A 404 -11.21 17.64 1.58
CA LEU A 404 -10.69 16.33 2.00
C LEU A 404 -11.67 15.21 1.65
N SER A 405 -12.98 15.54 1.58
CA SER A 405 -14.07 14.62 1.31
C SER A 405 -13.91 13.28 2.06
N PRO A 406 -13.87 13.29 3.41
CA PRO A 406 -13.76 12.07 4.21
C PRO A 406 -14.86 11.09 3.80
N ARG A 407 -14.48 9.86 3.48
CA ARG A 407 -15.38 8.89 2.87
C ARG A 407 -16.44 8.43 3.86
N THR A 408 -17.64 8.16 3.35
CA THR A 408 -18.73 7.54 4.12
C THR A 408 -18.49 6.05 4.37
N ARG A 409 -17.63 5.42 3.56
CA ARG A 409 -17.15 4.05 3.73
C ARG A 409 -15.66 4.01 3.51
N VAL A 410 -14.99 3.23 4.34
CA VAL A 410 -13.54 3.05 4.30
C VAL A 410 -13.24 1.72 3.65
N ALA A 411 -12.38 1.72 2.62
CA ALA A 411 -11.83 0.52 2.01
C ALA A 411 -10.31 0.58 2.09
N TYR A 412 -9.70 -0.55 2.43
CA TYR A 412 -8.26 -0.64 2.65
C TYR A 412 -7.63 -1.60 1.65
N PHE A 413 -6.43 -1.24 1.22
CA PHE A 413 -5.52 -2.15 0.55
C PHE A 413 -4.11 -1.96 1.10
N PHE A 414 -3.16 -2.76 0.62
CA PHE A 414 -1.77 -2.68 1.04
C PHE A 414 -0.86 -2.45 -0.17
N GLU A 415 0.26 -1.79 0.07
CA GLU A 415 1.33 -1.63 -0.91
C GLU A 415 2.68 -1.78 -0.21
N PRO A 416 3.72 -2.31 -0.88
CA PRO A 416 5.08 -2.27 -0.37
C PRO A 416 5.50 -0.83 -0.09
N VAL A 417 6.22 -0.62 1.01
CA VAL A 417 6.92 0.65 1.22
C VAL A 417 8.00 0.72 0.15
N ALA A 418 7.85 1.65 -0.80
CA ALA A 418 8.93 1.95 -1.73
C ALA A 418 10.12 2.38 -0.88
N SER A 419 11.23 1.64 -0.94
CA SER A 419 12.50 2.08 -0.38
C SER A 419 12.86 3.39 -1.08
N GLY A 420 12.51 4.51 -0.46
CA GLY A 420 12.96 5.80 -0.92
C GLY A 420 14.48 5.77 -0.99
N MET A 421 15.05 6.49 -1.96
CA MET A 421 16.48 6.79 -2.06
C MET A 421 16.97 7.66 -0.88
N ALA A 422 16.52 7.38 0.35
CA ALA A 422 16.90 8.04 1.59
C ALA A 422 17.85 7.16 2.43
N ASP A 423 17.89 5.84 2.21
CA ASP A 423 18.85 4.96 2.88
C ASP A 423 20.26 5.00 2.25
N ALA A 424 20.44 5.72 1.14
CA ALA A 424 21.76 5.89 0.49
C ALA A 424 22.63 6.99 1.14
N GLU A 425 22.09 7.82 2.05
CA GLU A 425 22.85 8.91 2.70
C GLU A 425 23.27 8.60 4.15
N LEU A 426 22.94 7.42 4.70
CA LEU A 426 23.36 7.01 6.05
C LEU A 426 24.44 5.92 6.07
N ALA A 427 25.01 5.59 4.91
CA ALA A 427 26.11 4.62 4.79
C ALA A 427 27.26 5.13 3.88
N ALA A 428 27.61 6.42 3.99
CA ALA A 428 28.81 6.99 3.40
C ALA A 428 29.70 7.64 4.47
#